data_AF-X6P3R3-F1
#
_entry.id   AF-X6P3R3-F1
#
_cell.length_a   1.000
_cell.length_b   1.000
_cell.length_c   1.000
_cell.angle_alpha   90.00
_cell.angle_beta   90.00
_cell.angle_gamma   90.00
#
_symmetry.space_group_name_H-M   'P 1'
#
loop_
_entity.id
_entity.type
_entity.pdbx_description
1 polymer ?
#
loop_
_entity_poly.entity_id
_entity_poly.type
_entity_poly.pdbx_seq_one_letter_code
_entity_poly.pdbx_strand_id
1 'polypeptide(L)'
;FFFFLFCLRLIYSSCLFRIRMIDNNSPWLYWSDFQVAPNFELLCNIFDIERKVATATIPASSQVIVIEEQSLRKSMAILNRMTGTSITNTRNTEILEHLIREVKDESSLHFAVTIVKDLNTQLAPFESDISDASIDITSKLDQLDATREQVYQALFVCTLWKEWDMRQWLSAKQFFVVISTLSKEKLAKQLCLSIQEILTHNLSVFDDDNGIASRDNMEKGLCCAFDKFMLIPCFNYLALSKRMTQQKEFVQNINFEADKLWTIDEKVLEEVIALDLRLRTAESPPDIFIENYLVILLQCCPQYTELTVQLLLDKANKNIKNQELTRILQLIWTKDEEDKKNEKTSLTWNILHFLLKDKKKRAYWIELLANSSIISDHNLFLKLLQDSLQGWLHGTEEKKGDAKNVPFHSKVIELVSSDTFAKAKSYHQCLIESVDERSRELWLTNKKWTSEEIGK
;
A
#
# COMPACT_ATOMS: atom_id res chain seq x y z
N PHE A 1 -13.79 6.84 36.58
CA PHE A 1 -14.50 8.06 36.12
C PHE A 1 -13.62 9.25 36.47
N PHE A 2 -13.08 9.86 35.42
CA PHE A 2 -12.57 11.23 35.24
C PHE A 2 -11.58 11.83 36.23
N PHE A 3 -10.39 12.04 35.69
CA PHE A 3 -9.36 12.93 36.18
C PHE A 3 -9.89 14.35 36.37
N PHE A 4 -9.35 15.02 37.38
CA PHE A 4 -9.60 16.42 37.61
C PHE A 4 -8.54 17.29 36.91
N LEU A 5 -9.09 18.26 36.19
CA LEU A 5 -8.45 19.48 35.70
C LEU A 5 -7.68 20.17 36.84
N PHE A 6 -6.35 20.19 36.78
CA PHE A 6 -5.56 21.08 37.63
C PHE A 6 -5.36 22.43 36.94
N CYS A 7 -5.86 23.50 37.57
CA CYS A 7 -5.50 24.86 37.20
C CYS A 7 -4.01 25.08 37.53
N LEU A 8 -3.13 24.99 36.53
CA LEU A 8 -1.77 25.49 36.65
C LEU A 8 -1.82 27.02 36.79
N ARG A 9 -1.45 27.55 37.96
CA ARG A 9 -1.14 28.98 38.12
C ARG A 9 0.38 29.14 38.06
N LEU A 10 0.90 29.30 36.85
CA LEU A 10 2.30 29.69 36.64
C LEU A 10 2.49 31.13 37.13
N ILE A 11 3.33 31.31 38.16
CA ILE A 11 3.71 32.64 38.62
C ILE A 11 4.96 33.03 37.84
N TYR A 12 4.76 33.76 36.74
CA TYR A 12 5.78 34.63 36.19
C TYR A 12 5.29 36.07 36.38
N SER A 13 6.16 36.94 36.87
CA SER A 13 5.82 38.34 37.10
C SER A 13 5.21 38.95 35.83
N SER A 14 3.96 39.40 35.96
CA SER A 14 3.22 40.34 35.11
C SER A 14 2.34 39.89 33.91
N CYS A 15 2.21 38.60 33.56
CA CYS A 15 1.19 38.16 32.59
C CYS A 15 0.41 36.93 33.07
N LEU A 16 -0.86 37.13 33.47
CA LEU A 16 -1.79 36.06 33.84
C LEU A 16 -2.32 35.36 32.59
N PHE A 17 -1.89 34.12 32.33
CA PHE A 17 -2.59 33.24 31.40
C PHE A 17 -3.72 32.51 32.15
N ARG A 18 -4.96 32.74 31.72
CA ARG A 18 -6.15 32.05 32.24
C ARG A 18 -6.46 30.90 31.30
N ILE A 19 -6.17 29.67 31.71
CA ILE A 19 -6.55 28.46 30.96
C ILE A 19 -8.09 28.41 30.95
N ARG A 20 -8.69 28.23 29.76
CA ARG A 20 -10.13 27.93 29.65
C ARG A 20 -10.36 26.52 30.19
N MET A 21 -11.42 26.33 30.98
CA MET A 21 -11.84 24.99 31.40
C MET A 21 -11.89 24.07 30.18
N ILE A 22 -11.09 23.01 30.21
CA ILE A 22 -11.22 21.92 29.25
C ILE A 22 -12.47 21.15 29.68
N ASP A 23 -13.31 20.82 28.69
CA ASP A 23 -14.58 20.13 28.88
C ASP A 23 -14.38 18.85 29.71
N ASN A 24 -15.37 18.45 30.51
CA ASN A 24 -15.31 17.34 31.47
C ASN A 24 -14.87 15.97 30.88
N ASN A 25 -14.75 15.89 29.56
CA ASN A 25 -14.37 14.70 28.81
C ASN A 25 -12.89 14.59 28.47
N SER A 26 -12.06 15.62 28.67
CA SER A 26 -10.60 15.52 28.44
C SER A 26 -9.82 15.73 29.74
N PRO A 27 -9.23 14.66 30.31
CA PRO A 27 -8.64 14.69 31.64
C PRO A 27 -7.21 15.25 31.73
N TRP A 28 -6.62 15.71 30.63
CA TRP A 28 -5.19 15.96 30.53
C TRP A 28 -4.88 17.38 30.04
N LEU A 29 -3.72 17.90 30.46
CA LEU A 29 -3.15 19.17 30.03
C LEU A 29 -1.73 18.92 29.55
N TYR A 30 -1.43 19.29 28.31
CA TYR A 30 -0.09 19.15 27.77
C TYR A 30 0.73 20.41 28.02
N TRP A 31 1.99 20.23 28.39
CA TRP A 31 2.89 21.34 28.68
C TRP A 31 3.19 22.19 27.43
N SER A 32 3.13 21.60 26.24
CA SER A 32 3.25 22.29 24.95
C SER A 32 2.10 23.27 24.64
N ASP A 33 0.97 23.17 25.35
CA ASP A 33 -0.14 24.13 25.23
C ASP A 33 0.22 25.50 25.85
N PHE A 34 1.38 25.60 26.52
CA PHE A 34 1.86 26.80 27.19
C PHE A 34 3.09 27.37 26.47
N GLN A 35 3.06 28.66 26.14
CA GLN A 35 4.28 29.36 25.72
C GLN A 35 5.11 29.67 26.97
N VAL A 36 6.21 28.92 27.14
CA VAL A 36 7.10 29.10 28.29
C VAL A 36 8.49 29.50 27.80
N ALA A 37 9.07 30.54 28.41
CA ALA A 37 10.41 31.00 28.07
C ALA A 37 11.47 29.93 28.42
N PRO A 38 12.42 29.64 27.52
CA PRO A 38 13.50 28.70 27.81
C PRO A 38 14.42 29.24 28.92
N ASN A 39 14.93 28.35 29.79
CA ASN A 39 15.90 28.56 30.87
C ASN A 39 15.39 28.90 32.28
N PHE A 40 14.17 28.51 32.65
CA PHE A 40 13.72 28.65 34.04
C PHE A 40 13.18 27.35 34.62
N GLU A 41 13.62 27.02 35.84
CA GLU A 41 12.88 26.09 36.69
C GLU A 41 11.52 26.74 37.02
N LEU A 42 10.43 26.11 36.59
CA LEU A 42 9.10 26.66 36.84
C LEU A 42 8.53 26.02 38.08
N LEU A 43 8.09 26.85 39.01
CA LEU A 43 7.35 26.41 40.17
C LEU A 43 5.87 26.41 39.83
N CYS A 44 5.27 25.23 39.83
CA CYS A 44 3.84 25.06 39.62
C CYS A 44 3.16 24.77 40.93
N ASN A 45 2.18 25.62 41.28
CA ASN A 45 1.28 25.35 42.38
C ASN A 45 0.10 24.53 41.85
N ILE A 46 -0.02 23.33 42.39
CA ILE A 46 -1.00 22.31 42.09
C ILE A 46 -2.03 22.36 43.22
N PHE A 47 -3.29 22.62 42.87
CA PHE A 47 -4.39 22.76 43.82
C PHE A 47 -5.31 21.55 43.74
N ASP A 48 -5.36 20.72 44.78
CA ASP A 48 -6.30 19.60 44.81
C ASP A 48 -7.76 20.08 44.97
N ILE A 49 -8.71 19.14 44.97
CA ILE A 49 -10.14 19.44 45.14
C ILE A 49 -10.46 20.10 46.50
N GLU A 50 -9.59 19.91 47.49
CA GLU A 50 -9.65 20.51 48.82
C GLU A 50 -8.88 21.85 48.91
N ARG A 51 -8.34 22.34 47.78
CA ARG A 51 -7.49 23.54 47.66
C ARG A 51 -6.17 23.47 48.42
N LYS A 52 -5.68 22.28 48.76
CA LYS A 52 -4.32 22.11 49.29
C LYS A 52 -3.34 22.34 48.16
N VAL A 53 -2.24 23.03 48.51
CA VAL A 53 -1.22 23.46 47.55
C VAL A 53 -0.05 22.52 47.64
N ALA A 54 0.26 21.84 46.54
CA ALA A 54 1.54 21.21 46.32
C ALA A 54 2.35 22.04 45.32
N THR A 55 3.62 22.29 45.61
CA THR A 55 4.51 22.95 44.66
C THR A 55 5.35 21.87 43.96
N ALA A 56 5.22 21.78 42.65
CA ALA A 56 6.09 20.95 41.82
C ALA A 56 7.11 21.83 41.10
N THR A 57 8.38 21.44 41.16
CA THR A 57 9.44 22.05 40.36
C THR A 57 9.48 21.37 39.01
N ILE A 58 9.37 22.17 37.96
CA ILE A 58 9.50 21.74 36.57
C ILE A 58 10.92 22.04 36.12
N PRO A 59 11.75 21.02 35.86
CA PRO A 59 13.07 21.25 35.27
C PRO A 59 12.92 21.94 33.92
N ALA A 60 13.78 22.91 33.62
CA ALA A 60 13.77 23.61 32.33
C ALA A 60 13.99 22.68 31.12
N SER A 61 14.50 21.46 31.37
CA SER A 61 14.73 20.41 30.37
C SER A 61 13.54 19.49 30.13
N SER A 62 12.50 19.51 30.98
CA SER A 62 11.35 18.62 30.88
C SER A 62 10.31 19.19 29.92
N GLN A 63 9.93 18.43 28.89
CA GLN A 63 8.84 18.83 27.98
C GLN A 63 7.47 18.32 28.44
N VAL A 64 7.43 17.39 29.40
CA VAL A 64 6.19 16.84 29.97
C VAL A 64 6.34 16.60 31.46
N ILE A 65 5.27 16.87 32.20
CA ILE A 65 5.15 16.51 33.62
C ILE A 65 3.81 15.86 33.86
N VAL A 66 3.85 14.70 34.50
CA VAL A 66 2.66 14.01 34.98
C VAL A 66 2.44 14.38 36.43
N ILE A 67 1.32 15.02 36.72
CA ILE A 67 0.94 15.44 38.08
C ILE A 67 -0.06 14.42 38.64
N GLU A 68 0.28 13.82 39.79
CA GLU A 68 -0.58 12.86 40.49
C GLU A 68 -1.11 13.43 41.81
N GLU A 69 -2.38 13.13 42.12
CA GLU A 69 -2.94 13.37 43.45
C GLU A 69 -2.59 12.20 44.41
N GLN A 70 -1.86 12.49 45.49
CA GLN A 70 -1.34 11.48 46.43
C GLN A 70 -2.43 10.75 47.26
N SER A 71 -3.64 11.28 47.35
CA SER A 71 -4.74 10.75 48.19
C SER A 71 -5.21 9.35 47.75
N LEU A 72 -5.07 9.02 46.46
CA LEU A 72 -5.55 7.78 45.84
C LEU A 72 -4.57 6.59 45.93
N ARG A 73 -3.28 6.83 46.25
CA ARG A 73 -2.31 5.73 46.46
C ARG A 73 -2.73 4.80 47.59
N LYS A 74 -3.47 5.30 48.58
CA LYS A 74 -3.96 4.51 49.72
C LYS A 74 -5.14 3.61 49.36
N SER A 75 -6.02 4.00 48.42
CA SER A 75 -7.19 3.19 48.05
C SER A 75 -6.85 2.16 46.97
N MET A 76 -6.00 2.49 45.99
CA MET A 76 -5.55 1.52 44.98
C MET A 76 -4.63 0.45 45.56
N ALA A 77 -3.83 0.76 46.59
CA ALA A 77 -3.05 -0.27 47.31
C ALA A 77 -3.93 -1.34 47.98
N ILE A 78 -5.19 -1.01 48.29
CA ILE A 78 -6.16 -1.93 48.88
C ILE A 78 -6.83 -2.78 47.79
N LEU A 79 -7.21 -2.18 46.66
CA LEU A 79 -7.81 -2.89 45.53
C LEU A 79 -6.81 -3.83 44.83
N ASN A 80 -5.55 -3.41 44.70
CA ASN A 80 -4.51 -4.18 44.00
C ASN A 80 -3.98 -5.36 44.80
N ARG A 81 -4.16 -5.36 46.13
CA ARG A 81 -3.98 -6.57 46.96
C ARG A 81 -5.01 -7.66 46.63
N MET A 82 -6.15 -7.33 46.03
CA MET A 82 -7.18 -8.30 45.65
C MET A 82 -7.03 -8.83 44.22
N THR A 83 -6.50 -8.04 43.29
CA THR A 83 -6.40 -8.41 41.86
C THR A 83 -4.99 -8.76 41.38
N GLY A 84 -3.95 -8.55 42.20
CA GLY A 84 -2.57 -8.91 41.87
C GLY A 84 -1.88 -8.00 40.83
N THR A 85 -2.54 -6.93 40.38
CA THR A 85 -2.03 -5.99 39.37
C THR A 85 -1.34 -4.78 40.04
N SER A 86 -0.15 -4.36 39.59
CA SER A 86 0.57 -3.21 40.17
C SER A 86 -0.10 -1.87 39.83
N ILE A 87 -0.17 -0.93 40.79
CA ILE A 87 -0.74 0.43 40.63
C ILE A 87 -0.05 1.20 39.49
N THR A 88 1.25 0.96 39.31
CA THR A 88 2.08 1.61 38.30
C THR A 88 1.72 1.21 36.87
N ASN A 89 1.16 0.01 36.67
CA ASN A 89 0.91 -0.52 35.33
C ASN A 89 -0.33 0.14 34.73
N THR A 90 -1.42 0.24 35.49
CA THR A 90 -2.65 0.92 35.04
C THR A 90 -2.42 2.37 34.62
N ARG A 91 -1.53 3.10 35.33
CA ARG A 91 -1.15 4.48 34.98
C ARG A 91 -0.47 4.57 33.62
N ASN A 92 0.51 3.70 33.38
CA ASN A 92 1.30 3.74 32.15
C ASN A 92 0.40 3.40 30.95
N THR A 93 -0.49 2.42 31.11
CA THR A 93 -1.50 2.08 30.10
C THR A 93 -2.38 3.28 29.76
N GLU A 94 -2.96 3.98 30.74
CA GLU A 94 -3.84 5.13 30.51
C GLU A 94 -3.14 6.27 29.76
N ILE A 95 -1.87 6.55 30.09
CA ILE A 95 -1.07 7.57 29.41
C ILE A 95 -0.82 7.16 27.95
N LEU A 96 -0.39 5.92 27.71
CA LEU A 96 -0.09 5.42 26.37
C LEU A 96 -1.34 5.37 25.49
N GLU A 97 -2.45 4.85 26.01
CA GLU A 97 -3.74 4.84 25.31
C GLU A 97 -4.20 6.26 24.94
N HIS A 98 -4.03 7.22 25.84
CA HIS A 98 -4.36 8.60 25.55
C HIS A 98 -3.47 9.18 24.44
N LEU A 99 -2.15 8.99 24.54
CA LEU A 99 -1.21 9.47 23.53
C LEU A 99 -1.52 8.87 22.17
N ILE A 100 -1.77 7.56 22.11
CA ILE A 100 -2.23 6.87 20.90
C ILE A 100 -3.45 7.58 20.33
N ARG A 101 -4.52 7.79 21.12
CA ARG A 101 -5.78 8.36 20.63
C ARG A 101 -5.64 9.81 20.13
N GLU A 102 -4.69 10.57 20.66
CA GLU A 102 -4.47 11.96 20.25
C GLU A 102 -3.53 12.11 19.04
N VAL A 103 -2.85 11.04 18.62
CA VAL A 103 -2.08 11.05 17.37
C VAL A 103 -3.04 11.04 16.18
N LYS A 104 -3.09 12.16 15.44
CA LYS A 104 -3.97 12.40 14.28
C LYS A 104 -3.20 12.72 13.00
N ASP A 105 -1.94 13.12 13.17
CA ASP A 105 -1.06 13.60 12.10
C ASP A 105 0.42 13.49 12.47
N GLU A 106 1.29 13.88 11.56
CA GLU A 106 2.74 13.87 11.76
C GLU A 106 3.21 14.77 12.92
N SER A 107 2.52 15.89 13.19
CA SER A 107 2.91 16.82 14.27
C SER A 107 2.56 16.25 15.64
N SER A 108 1.35 15.72 15.79
CA SER A 108 0.90 15.02 16.99
C SER A 108 1.67 13.72 17.23
N LEU A 109 2.07 12.99 16.17
CA LEU A 109 3.01 11.87 16.27
C LEU A 109 4.35 12.32 16.84
N HIS A 110 4.97 13.34 16.24
CA HIS A 110 6.28 13.84 16.70
C HIS A 110 6.22 14.30 18.16
N PHE A 111 5.14 14.97 18.53
CA PHE A 111 4.86 15.37 19.90
C PHE A 111 4.78 14.14 20.83
N ALA A 112 3.93 13.16 20.53
CA ALA A 112 3.76 11.96 21.33
C ALA A 112 5.06 11.16 21.48
N VAL A 113 5.86 11.02 20.42
CA VAL A 113 7.18 10.37 20.48
C VAL A 113 8.12 11.11 21.43
N THR A 114 8.10 12.44 21.43
CA THR A 114 8.92 13.26 22.34
C THR A 114 8.49 13.05 23.79
N ILE A 115 7.18 13.00 24.06
CA ILE A 115 6.63 12.67 25.38
C ILE A 115 7.17 11.32 25.87
N VAL A 116 7.09 10.28 25.03
CA VAL A 116 7.53 8.94 25.42
C VAL A 116 9.03 8.91 25.70
N LYS A 117 9.85 9.62 24.93
CA LYS A 117 11.30 9.70 25.15
C LYS A 117 11.64 10.36 26.48
N ASP A 118 10.97 11.44 26.82
CA ASP A 118 11.13 12.12 28.12
C ASP A 118 10.66 11.23 29.28
N LEU A 119 9.57 10.50 29.07
CA LEU A 119 8.98 9.61 30.07
C LEU A 119 9.62 8.21 30.10
N ASN A 120 10.57 7.89 29.22
CA ASN A 120 11.12 6.53 29.07
C ASN A 120 11.77 6.00 30.35
N THR A 121 12.29 6.90 31.21
CA THR A 121 12.85 6.53 32.52
C THR A 121 11.80 6.28 33.60
N GLN A 122 10.55 6.72 33.37
CA GLN A 122 9.42 6.61 34.31
C GLN A 122 8.40 5.55 33.85
N LEU A 123 8.25 5.36 32.54
CA LEU A 123 7.46 4.31 31.91
C LEU A 123 8.31 3.04 31.86
N ALA A 124 8.20 2.20 32.89
CA ALA A 124 8.76 0.85 32.77
C ALA A 124 8.03 0.12 31.61
N PRO A 125 8.75 -0.46 30.64
CA PRO A 125 8.14 -1.17 29.53
C PRO A 125 7.41 -2.40 30.07
N PHE A 126 6.09 -2.45 29.90
CA PHE A 126 5.29 -3.65 30.17
C PHE A 126 4.62 -4.08 28.87
N GLU A 127 5.02 -5.26 28.40
CA GLU A 127 4.59 -5.84 27.12
C GLU A 127 3.08 -6.08 27.05
N SER A 128 2.45 -6.42 28.18
CA SER A 128 1.00 -6.63 28.31
C SER A 128 0.18 -5.35 28.11
N ASP A 129 0.75 -4.19 28.40
CA ASP A 129 0.00 -2.94 28.47
C ASP A 129 -0.11 -2.28 27.08
N ILE A 130 0.84 -2.58 26.18
CA ILE A 130 0.77 -2.20 24.77
C ILE A 130 0.04 -3.24 23.93
N SER A 131 0.12 -4.53 24.28
CA SER A 131 -0.39 -5.60 23.40
C SER A 131 -1.85 -5.37 23.01
N ASP A 132 -2.71 -5.09 23.97
CA ASP A 132 -4.15 -4.97 23.75
C ASP A 132 -4.50 -3.73 22.91
N ALA A 133 -3.91 -2.58 23.23
CA ALA A 133 -4.07 -1.35 22.46
C ALA A 133 -3.49 -1.50 21.04
N SER A 134 -2.33 -2.16 20.90
CA SER A 134 -1.70 -2.40 19.61
C SER A 134 -2.54 -3.30 18.72
N ILE A 135 -3.19 -4.33 19.27
CA ILE A 135 -4.05 -5.25 18.52
C ILE A 135 -5.25 -4.49 17.95
N ASP A 136 -5.89 -3.62 18.73
CA ASP A 136 -7.02 -2.81 18.24
C ASP A 136 -6.60 -1.84 17.11
N ILE A 137 -5.41 -1.25 17.18
CA ILE A 137 -4.95 -0.28 16.19
C ILE A 137 -4.44 -0.97 14.93
N THR A 138 -3.66 -2.03 15.07
CA THR A 138 -3.04 -2.75 13.95
C THR A 138 -4.06 -3.56 13.18
N SER A 139 -5.07 -4.13 13.83
CA SER A 139 -6.17 -4.82 13.14
C SER A 139 -6.99 -3.90 12.23
N LYS A 140 -7.05 -2.60 12.52
CA LYS A 140 -7.66 -1.61 11.61
C LYS A 140 -6.87 -1.45 10.32
N LEU A 141 -5.57 -1.73 10.32
CA LEU A 141 -4.72 -1.72 9.13
C LEU A 141 -4.85 -3.00 8.27
N ASP A 142 -5.53 -4.04 8.74
CA ASP A 142 -5.83 -5.20 7.91
C ASP A 142 -6.85 -4.88 6.80
N GLN A 143 -7.50 -3.72 6.91
CA GLN A 143 -8.41 -3.16 5.93
C GLN A 143 -7.66 -2.17 5.02
N LEU A 144 -7.93 -2.21 3.71
CA LEU A 144 -7.26 -1.36 2.71
C LEU A 144 -7.67 0.12 2.78
N ASP A 145 -8.70 0.46 3.55
CA ASP A 145 -9.29 1.80 3.69
C ASP A 145 -8.93 2.48 5.01
N ALA A 146 -7.82 2.08 5.63
CA ALA A 146 -7.32 2.73 6.83
C ALA A 146 -7.21 4.25 6.66
N THR A 147 -7.67 4.97 7.67
CA THR A 147 -7.60 6.44 7.67
C THR A 147 -6.18 6.90 7.96
N ARG A 148 -5.89 8.15 7.58
CA ARG A 148 -4.64 8.82 7.94
C ARG A 148 -4.37 8.75 9.45
N GLU A 149 -5.38 9.02 10.24
CA GLU A 149 -5.29 8.99 11.71
C GLU A 149 -4.84 7.61 12.18
N GLN A 150 -5.50 6.54 11.72
CA GLN A 150 -5.13 5.16 12.07
C GLN A 150 -3.69 4.82 11.68
N VAL A 151 -3.22 5.31 10.53
CA VAL A 151 -1.83 5.11 10.09
C VAL A 151 -0.84 5.80 11.03
N TYR A 152 -1.08 7.05 11.44
CA TYR A 152 -0.19 7.73 12.39
C TYR A 152 -0.23 7.09 13.78
N GLN A 153 -1.40 6.63 14.23
CA GLN A 153 -1.54 5.87 15.48
C GLN A 153 -0.72 4.58 15.44
N ALA A 154 -0.79 3.84 14.34
CA ALA A 154 0.00 2.63 14.16
C ALA A 154 1.51 2.90 14.08
N LEU A 155 1.93 4.00 13.44
CA LEU A 155 3.33 4.43 13.43
C LEU A 155 3.83 4.80 14.83
N PHE A 156 2.96 5.40 15.66
CA PHE A 156 3.30 5.66 17.06
C PHE A 156 3.51 4.36 17.83
N VAL A 157 2.62 3.38 17.68
CA VAL A 157 2.77 2.04 18.26
C VAL A 157 4.07 1.37 17.79
N CYS A 158 4.39 1.44 16.50
CA CYS A 158 5.66 0.94 15.96
C CYS A 158 6.88 1.63 16.57
N THR A 159 6.75 2.91 16.95
CA THR A 159 7.81 3.63 17.65
C THR A 159 7.99 3.08 19.06
N LEU A 160 6.91 2.80 19.77
CA LEU A 160 6.97 2.17 21.10
C LEU A 160 7.64 0.80 21.01
N TRP A 161 7.27 -0.02 20.03
CA TRP A 161 7.89 -1.32 19.81
C TRP A 161 9.39 -1.20 19.59
N LYS A 162 9.82 -0.28 18.73
CA LYS A 162 11.24 -0.03 18.46
C LYS A 162 12.00 0.48 19.68
N GLU A 163 11.48 1.50 20.36
CA GLU A 163 12.18 2.15 21.49
C GLU A 163 12.24 1.24 22.74
N TRP A 164 11.31 0.28 22.87
CA TRP A 164 11.27 -0.68 23.97
C TRP A 164 11.79 -2.08 23.58
N ASP A 165 12.41 -2.20 22.40
CA ASP A 165 12.98 -3.47 21.87
C ASP A 165 11.95 -4.63 21.88
N MET A 166 10.68 -4.29 21.63
CA MET A 166 9.64 -5.29 21.45
C MET A 166 9.83 -5.95 20.09
N ARG A 167 9.88 -7.28 20.07
CA ARG A 167 10.01 -8.08 18.84
C ARG A 167 8.66 -8.16 18.09
N GLN A 168 8.06 -7.00 17.83
CA GLN A 168 6.78 -6.84 17.16
C GLN A 168 6.93 -5.92 15.95
N TRP A 169 6.28 -6.29 14.86
CA TRP A 169 6.32 -5.58 13.59
C TRP A 169 4.97 -5.66 12.92
N LEU A 170 4.71 -4.73 12.00
CA LEU A 170 3.54 -4.81 11.13
C LEU A 170 3.65 -6.03 10.21
N SER A 171 2.50 -6.66 9.93
CA SER A 171 2.45 -7.64 8.83
C SER A 171 2.71 -6.96 7.48
N ALA A 172 3.07 -7.73 6.45
CA ALA A 172 3.30 -7.17 5.11
C ALA A 172 2.09 -6.37 4.60
N LYS A 173 0.87 -6.85 4.87
CA LYS A 173 -0.38 -6.18 4.50
C LYS A 173 -0.56 -4.86 5.24
N GLN A 174 -0.39 -4.87 6.56
CA GLN A 174 -0.52 -3.67 7.38
C GLN A 174 0.53 -2.62 6.98
N PHE A 175 1.77 -3.06 6.73
CA PHE A 175 2.84 -2.19 6.25
C PHE A 175 2.52 -1.60 4.87
N PHE A 176 1.99 -2.41 3.95
CA PHE A 176 1.51 -1.93 2.66
C PHE A 176 0.42 -0.87 2.80
N VAL A 177 -0.55 -1.06 3.69
CA VAL A 177 -1.62 -0.08 3.94
C VAL A 177 -1.05 1.24 4.47
N VAL A 178 -0.07 1.18 5.39
CA VAL A 178 0.64 2.37 5.88
C VAL A 178 1.30 3.13 4.72
N ILE A 179 2.07 2.44 3.86
CA ILE A 179 2.75 3.08 2.73
C ILE A 179 1.77 3.59 1.66
N SER A 180 0.76 2.80 1.31
CA SER A 180 -0.27 3.18 0.33
C SER A 180 -1.00 4.45 0.76
N THR A 181 -1.30 4.58 2.06
CA THR A 181 -1.93 5.77 2.63
C THR A 181 -0.98 6.96 2.64
N LEU A 182 0.25 6.82 3.18
CA LEU A 182 1.22 7.92 3.26
C LEU A 182 1.58 8.48 1.87
N SER A 183 1.76 7.60 0.89
CA SER A 183 2.10 7.98 -0.49
C SER A 183 0.99 8.76 -1.19
N LYS A 184 -0.26 8.73 -0.69
CA LYS A 184 -1.35 9.58 -1.22
C LYS A 184 -1.19 11.04 -0.79
N GLU A 185 -0.47 11.29 0.30
CA GLU A 185 -0.32 12.62 0.88
C GLU A 185 1.00 13.29 0.52
N LYS A 186 2.11 12.55 0.66
CA LYS A 186 3.45 13.10 0.55
C LYS A 186 4.37 12.14 -0.19
N LEU A 187 5.41 12.70 -0.79
CA LEU A 187 6.53 11.90 -1.30
C LEU A 187 7.40 11.44 -0.14
N ALA A 188 8.05 10.28 -0.26
CA ALA A 188 8.91 9.76 0.82
C ALA A 188 10.00 10.76 1.26
N LYS A 189 10.54 11.54 0.32
CA LYS A 189 11.52 12.62 0.59
C LYS A 189 11.01 13.76 1.49
N GLN A 190 9.69 13.89 1.63
CA GLN A 190 9.03 14.92 2.43
C GLN A 190 8.59 14.42 3.81
N LEU A 191 8.69 13.10 4.07
CA LEU A 191 8.44 12.55 5.41
C LEU A 191 9.53 13.02 6.38
N CYS A 192 9.16 13.32 7.63
CA CYS A 192 10.16 13.57 8.65
C CYS A 192 11.06 12.35 8.88
N LEU A 193 12.29 12.62 9.34
CA LEU A 193 13.31 11.59 9.55
C LEU A 193 12.85 10.50 10.52
N SER A 194 12.10 10.86 11.56
CA SER A 194 11.58 9.91 12.53
C SER A 194 10.62 8.90 11.90
N ILE A 195 9.70 9.35 11.03
CA ILE A 195 8.80 8.44 10.29
C ILE A 195 9.61 7.53 9.36
N GLN A 196 10.57 8.07 8.62
CA GLN A 196 11.43 7.27 7.74
C GLN A 196 12.14 6.16 8.53
N GLU A 197 12.66 6.46 9.72
CA GLU A 197 13.35 5.48 10.57
C GLU A 197 12.42 4.39 11.14
N ILE A 198 11.17 4.73 11.45
CA ILE A 198 10.16 3.76 11.89
C ILE A 198 9.79 2.83 10.73
N LEU A 199 9.60 3.38 9.53
CA LEU A 199 9.27 2.62 8.33
C LEU A 199 10.41 1.70 7.92
N THR A 200 11.66 2.19 7.93
CA THR A 200 12.84 1.37 7.64
C THR A 200 13.01 0.24 8.66
N HIS A 201 12.78 0.51 9.95
CA HIS A 201 12.85 -0.52 10.98
C HIS A 201 11.80 -1.62 10.75
N ASN A 202 10.54 -1.25 10.49
CA ASN A 202 9.51 -2.24 10.17
C ASN A 202 9.81 -3.02 8.90
N LEU A 203 10.42 -2.40 7.89
CA LEU A 203 10.76 -3.10 6.66
C LEU A 203 11.93 -4.08 6.85
N SER A 204 12.88 -3.78 7.74
CA SER A 204 14.07 -4.64 7.96
C SER A 204 13.74 -6.05 8.44
N VAL A 205 12.56 -6.28 9.04
CA VAL A 205 12.14 -7.63 9.45
C VAL A 205 11.98 -8.57 8.26
N PHE A 206 11.75 -8.01 7.07
CA PHE A 206 11.52 -8.76 5.83
C PHE A 206 12.81 -9.01 5.04
N ASP A 207 13.89 -8.26 5.28
CA ASP A 207 15.12 -8.29 4.44
C ASP A 207 16.04 -9.50 4.72
N ASP A 208 15.89 -10.17 5.87
CA ASP A 208 16.77 -11.28 6.28
C ASP A 208 16.38 -12.63 5.66
N ASP A 209 16.82 -12.89 4.42
CA ASP A 209 16.89 -14.26 3.83
C ASP A 209 18.18 -15.02 4.25
N ASN A 210 19.07 -14.41 5.06
CA ASN A 210 20.23 -15.11 5.63
C ASN A 210 19.84 -15.85 6.90
N GLY A 211 19.50 -17.13 6.74
CA GLY A 211 19.46 -18.09 7.82
C GLY A 211 20.77 -18.11 8.62
N ILE A 212 20.83 -17.37 9.72
CA ILE A 212 21.60 -17.75 10.91
C ILE A 212 20.68 -17.54 12.10
N ALA A 213 20.25 -18.66 12.67
CA ALA A 213 19.60 -18.71 13.96
C ALA A 213 20.42 -17.96 15.02
N SER A 214 19.81 -16.98 15.67
CA SER A 214 20.22 -16.57 17.01
C SER A 214 19.02 -16.06 17.82
N ARG A 215 18.56 -16.95 18.70
CA ARG A 215 17.90 -16.69 19.99
C ARG A 215 16.63 -15.85 19.99
N ASP A 216 15.52 -16.41 19.55
CA ASP A 216 14.59 -17.18 20.41
C ASP A 216 13.39 -17.58 19.54
N ASN A 217 12.86 -18.77 19.81
CA ASN A 217 11.75 -19.40 19.09
C ASN A 217 10.44 -18.60 19.20
N MET A 218 10.31 -17.52 18.45
CA MET A 218 9.03 -17.16 17.85
C MET A 218 9.19 -17.35 16.35
N GLU A 219 8.31 -18.13 15.75
CA GLU A 219 8.19 -18.29 14.31
C GLU A 219 8.13 -16.89 13.67
N LYS A 220 9.25 -16.39 13.12
CA LYS A 220 9.19 -15.31 12.13
C LYS A 220 8.25 -15.85 11.06
N GLY A 221 7.02 -15.33 11.00
CA GLY A 221 6.06 -15.73 9.98
C GLY A 221 6.73 -15.57 8.62
N LEU A 222 7.04 -16.69 7.96
CA LEU A 222 7.66 -16.67 6.65
C LEU A 222 6.75 -15.90 5.72
N CYS A 223 7.21 -14.76 5.19
CA CYS A 223 6.44 -14.01 4.21
C CYS A 223 6.20 -14.88 2.98
N CYS A 224 4.93 -15.01 2.60
CA CYS A 224 4.62 -15.69 1.35
C CYS A 224 5.08 -14.85 0.16
N ALA A 225 5.18 -15.46 -1.01
CA ALA A 225 5.53 -14.82 -2.27
C ALA A 225 4.62 -13.63 -2.57
N PHE A 226 3.33 -13.71 -2.22
CA PHE A 226 2.41 -12.58 -2.39
C PHE A 226 2.69 -11.44 -1.40
N ASP A 227 3.08 -11.74 -0.16
CA ASP A 227 3.53 -10.72 0.79
C ASP A 227 4.77 -10.00 0.27
N LYS A 228 5.76 -10.76 -0.21
CA LYS A 228 6.98 -10.19 -0.83
C LYS A 228 6.63 -9.33 -2.05
N PHE A 229 5.69 -9.78 -2.88
CA PHE A 229 5.20 -9.03 -4.05
C PHE A 229 4.54 -7.71 -3.67
N MET A 230 3.67 -7.73 -2.65
CA MET A 230 2.99 -6.56 -2.12
C MET A 230 3.97 -5.53 -1.53
N LEU A 231 5.11 -5.98 -1.01
CA LEU A 231 6.15 -5.10 -0.47
C LEU A 231 6.99 -4.40 -1.55
N ILE A 232 7.03 -4.86 -2.80
CA ILE A 232 7.79 -4.22 -3.90
C ILE A 232 7.53 -2.72 -4.00
N PRO A 233 6.27 -2.25 -4.14
CA PRO A 233 6.01 -0.81 -4.19
C PRO A 233 6.38 -0.08 -2.90
N CYS A 234 6.38 -0.76 -1.75
CA CYS A 234 6.82 -0.17 -0.48
C CYS A 234 8.33 0.10 -0.46
N PHE A 235 9.13 -0.84 -0.95
CA PHE A 235 10.56 -0.64 -1.16
C PHE A 235 10.80 0.52 -2.12
N ASN A 236 10.11 0.54 -3.27
CA ASN A 236 10.21 1.61 -4.25
C ASN A 236 9.88 2.98 -3.66
N TYR A 237 8.80 3.10 -2.87
CA TYR A 237 8.44 4.35 -2.21
C TYR A 237 9.55 4.82 -1.27
N LEU A 238 10.09 3.94 -0.43
CA LEU A 238 11.16 4.29 0.51
C LEU A 238 12.50 4.55 -0.19
N ALA A 239 12.78 3.93 -1.34
CA ALA A 239 13.94 4.20 -2.18
C ALA A 239 14.03 5.69 -2.57
N LEU A 240 12.88 6.33 -2.82
CA LEU A 240 12.79 7.75 -3.17
C LEU A 240 13.31 8.68 -2.05
N SER A 241 13.43 8.19 -0.81
CA SER A 241 14.05 8.92 0.30
C SER A 241 15.59 8.81 0.35
N LYS A 242 16.20 8.01 -0.55
CA LYS A 242 17.64 7.68 -0.59
C LYS A 242 18.19 6.99 0.67
N ARG A 243 17.32 6.45 1.54
CA ARG A 243 17.73 5.73 2.76
C ARG A 243 17.82 4.20 2.59
N MET A 244 17.53 3.68 1.40
CA MET A 244 17.55 2.23 1.11
C MET A 244 18.57 1.92 0.02
N THR A 245 19.48 0.98 0.28
CA THR A 245 20.51 0.52 -0.67
C THR A 245 20.47 -0.98 -0.98
N GLN A 246 19.75 -1.81 -0.21
CA GLN A 246 19.77 -3.28 -0.30
C GLN A 246 18.49 -3.90 -0.88
N GLN A 247 17.80 -3.21 -1.78
CA GLN A 247 16.48 -3.67 -2.23
C GLN A 247 16.50 -4.88 -3.17
N LYS A 248 17.61 -5.14 -3.87
CA LYS A 248 17.63 -6.14 -4.95
C LYS A 248 17.64 -7.59 -4.44
N GLU A 249 18.22 -7.86 -3.27
CA GLU A 249 18.34 -9.22 -2.74
C GLU A 249 16.99 -9.75 -2.26
N PHE A 250 16.20 -8.92 -1.57
CA PHE A 250 14.84 -9.28 -1.11
C PHE A 250 13.92 -9.77 -2.24
N VAL A 251 13.95 -9.10 -3.40
CA VAL A 251 13.03 -9.41 -4.50
C VAL A 251 13.52 -10.56 -5.39
N GLN A 252 14.77 -11.03 -5.26
CA GLN A 252 15.27 -12.16 -6.05
C GLN A 252 14.64 -13.50 -5.64
N ASN A 253 14.01 -13.57 -4.46
CA ASN A 253 13.53 -14.82 -3.86
C ASN A 253 12.00 -14.98 -3.86
N ILE A 254 11.27 -14.27 -4.73
CA ILE A 254 9.82 -14.44 -4.86
C ILE A 254 9.52 -15.66 -5.73
N ASN A 255 9.06 -16.75 -5.10
CA ASN A 255 8.65 -17.96 -5.81
C ASN A 255 7.17 -18.28 -5.59
N PHE A 256 6.32 -17.87 -6.55
CA PHE A 256 4.88 -18.13 -6.51
C PHE A 256 4.50 -19.61 -6.72
N GLU A 257 5.40 -20.45 -7.25
CA GLU A 257 5.12 -21.87 -7.51
C GLU A 257 5.22 -22.72 -6.23
N ALA A 258 6.10 -22.32 -5.30
CA ALA A 258 6.33 -23.05 -4.04
C ALA A 258 5.21 -22.82 -3.01
N ASP A 259 4.60 -21.64 -3.04
CA ASP A 259 3.50 -21.30 -2.16
C ASP A 259 2.20 -21.85 -2.75
N LYS A 260 1.65 -22.90 -2.12
CA LYS A 260 0.33 -23.43 -2.48
C LYS A 260 -0.67 -22.27 -2.50
N LEU A 261 -1.05 -21.86 -3.71
CA LEU A 261 -1.79 -20.62 -4.00
C LEU A 261 -3.06 -20.52 -3.17
N TRP A 262 -3.02 -19.70 -2.13
CA TRP A 262 -4.20 -19.18 -1.47
C TRP A 262 -4.85 -18.15 -2.40
N THR A 263 -6.17 -18.00 -2.30
CA THR A 263 -6.91 -16.95 -3.02
C THR A 263 -6.34 -15.59 -2.67
N ILE A 264 -5.63 -14.98 -3.62
CA ILE A 264 -5.21 -13.59 -3.57
C ILE A 264 -6.48 -12.73 -3.55
N ASP A 265 -6.55 -11.79 -2.62
CA ASP A 265 -7.60 -10.77 -2.61
C ASP A 265 -7.40 -9.83 -3.81
N GLU A 266 -8.34 -9.86 -4.76
CA GLU A 266 -8.31 -9.04 -5.98
C GLU A 266 -8.16 -7.54 -5.67
N LYS A 267 -8.79 -7.07 -4.59
CA LYS A 267 -8.73 -5.66 -4.20
C LYS A 267 -7.33 -5.29 -3.69
N VAL A 268 -6.64 -6.22 -3.02
CA VAL A 268 -5.25 -6.02 -2.60
C VAL A 268 -4.34 -5.98 -3.82
N LEU A 269 -4.51 -6.92 -4.76
CA LEU A 269 -3.72 -6.95 -6.00
C LEU A 269 -3.90 -5.65 -6.80
N GLU A 270 -5.13 -5.15 -6.91
CA GLU A 270 -5.44 -3.87 -7.57
C GLU A 270 -4.70 -2.70 -6.92
N GLU A 271 -4.77 -2.56 -5.60
CA GLU A 271 -4.09 -1.48 -4.88
C GLU A 271 -2.56 -1.58 -5.00
N VAL A 272 -1.99 -2.79 -5.01
CA VAL A 272 -0.54 -3.01 -5.19
C VAL A 272 -0.09 -2.50 -6.55
N ILE A 273 -0.79 -2.89 -7.63
CA ILE A 273 -0.50 -2.43 -8.99
C ILE A 273 -0.72 -0.91 -9.10
N ALA A 274 -1.80 -0.39 -8.53
CA ALA A 274 -2.11 1.04 -8.57
C ALA A 274 -1.07 1.90 -7.84
N LEU A 275 -0.57 1.44 -6.69
CA LEU A 275 0.51 2.10 -5.97
C LEU A 275 1.79 2.09 -6.79
N ASP A 276 2.21 0.94 -7.32
CA ASP A 276 3.43 0.84 -8.13
C ASP A 276 3.40 1.77 -9.36
N LEU A 277 2.29 1.77 -10.11
CA LEU A 277 2.11 2.66 -11.27
C LEU A 277 2.20 4.14 -10.88
N ARG A 278 1.64 4.53 -9.74
CA ARG A 278 1.71 5.90 -9.24
C ARG A 278 3.16 6.31 -8.92
N LEU A 279 3.94 5.44 -8.29
CA LEU A 279 5.33 5.74 -7.91
C LEU A 279 6.23 6.01 -9.12
N ARG A 280 5.93 5.42 -10.28
CA ARG A 280 6.68 5.63 -11.54
C ARG A 280 6.53 7.02 -12.15
N THR A 281 5.44 7.73 -11.80
CA THR A 281 5.23 9.11 -12.26
C THR A 281 6.12 10.13 -11.52
N ALA A 282 6.90 9.68 -10.53
CA ALA A 282 7.85 10.51 -9.80
C ALA A 282 9.11 10.85 -10.64
N GLU A 283 9.84 11.89 -10.23
CA GLU A 283 11.03 12.43 -10.91
C GLU A 283 12.17 11.42 -11.11
N SER A 284 12.16 10.31 -10.36
CA SER A 284 13.09 9.20 -10.50
C SER A 284 12.29 7.89 -10.62
N PRO A 285 12.49 7.11 -11.69
CA PRO A 285 11.83 5.82 -11.81
C PRO A 285 12.24 4.88 -10.66
N PRO A 286 11.36 3.95 -10.25
CA PRO A 286 11.67 2.99 -9.20
C PRO A 286 12.84 2.08 -9.59
N ASP A 287 13.57 1.59 -8.58
CA ASP A 287 14.69 0.66 -8.77
C ASP A 287 14.22 -0.75 -9.14
N ILE A 288 13.00 -1.14 -8.70
CA ILE A 288 12.41 -2.44 -8.97
C ILE A 288 11.14 -2.27 -9.79
N PHE A 289 11.05 -3.01 -10.89
CA PHE A 289 9.89 -3.04 -11.76
C PHE A 289 9.03 -4.26 -11.44
N ILE A 290 7.77 -4.02 -11.07
CA ILE A 290 6.85 -5.09 -10.66
C ILE A 290 6.47 -6.03 -11.82
N GLU A 291 6.64 -5.61 -13.08
CA GLU A 291 6.17 -6.36 -14.27
C GLU A 291 6.78 -7.76 -14.36
N ASN A 292 8.06 -7.92 -13.98
CA ASN A 292 8.71 -9.24 -13.99
C ASN A 292 7.97 -10.21 -13.07
N TYR A 293 7.65 -9.75 -11.86
CA TYR A 293 6.96 -10.55 -10.85
C TYR A 293 5.48 -10.74 -11.19
N LEU A 294 4.86 -9.73 -11.79
CA LEU A 294 3.49 -9.80 -12.26
C LEU A 294 3.32 -10.84 -13.37
N VAL A 295 4.28 -10.97 -14.29
CA VAL A 295 4.28 -12.03 -15.32
C VAL A 295 4.28 -13.41 -14.67
N ILE A 296 5.18 -13.65 -13.71
CA ILE A 296 5.27 -14.94 -13.00
C ILE A 296 3.98 -15.21 -12.22
N LEU A 297 3.44 -14.21 -11.51
CA LEU A 297 2.17 -14.31 -10.79
C LEU A 297 1.03 -14.71 -11.73
N LEU A 298 0.93 -14.07 -12.91
CA LEU A 298 -0.13 -14.36 -13.87
C LEU A 298 0.01 -15.73 -14.56
N GLN A 299 1.24 -16.23 -14.72
CA GLN A 299 1.47 -17.61 -15.18
C GLN A 299 0.97 -18.62 -14.15
N CYS A 300 1.23 -18.38 -12.86
CA CYS A 300 0.79 -19.24 -11.77
C CYS A 300 -0.72 -19.09 -11.47
N CYS A 301 -1.27 -17.89 -11.65
CA CYS A 301 -2.66 -17.54 -11.38
C CYS A 301 -3.35 -16.87 -12.59
N PRO A 302 -3.68 -17.62 -13.65
CA PRO A 302 -4.26 -17.04 -14.87
C PRO A 302 -5.60 -16.33 -14.64
N GLN A 303 -6.34 -16.65 -13.58
CA GLN A 303 -7.62 -16.04 -13.24
C GLN A 303 -7.54 -14.52 -13.04
N TYR A 304 -6.39 -13.97 -12.64
CA TYR A 304 -6.21 -12.53 -12.42
C TYR A 304 -5.77 -11.77 -13.68
N THR A 305 -5.64 -12.45 -14.83
CA THR A 305 -5.19 -11.84 -16.09
C THR A 305 -6.11 -10.73 -16.54
N GLU A 306 -7.42 -10.96 -16.57
CA GLU A 306 -8.39 -9.97 -17.05
C GLU A 306 -8.39 -8.71 -16.18
N LEU A 307 -8.42 -8.89 -14.85
CA LEU A 307 -8.33 -7.80 -13.87
C LEU A 307 -7.05 -6.98 -14.08
N THR A 308 -5.90 -7.65 -14.16
CA THR A 308 -4.60 -6.99 -14.31
C THR A 308 -4.51 -6.21 -15.61
N VAL A 309 -4.92 -6.82 -16.73
CA VAL A 309 -4.91 -6.13 -18.03
C VAL A 309 -5.86 -4.93 -17.99
N GLN A 310 -7.06 -5.08 -17.42
CA GLN A 310 -8.01 -3.97 -17.27
C GLN A 310 -7.38 -2.77 -16.53
N LEU A 311 -6.72 -3.03 -15.41
CA LEU A 311 -6.08 -1.99 -14.60
C LEU A 311 -4.98 -1.25 -15.35
N LEU A 312 -4.14 -1.99 -16.09
CA LEU A 312 -3.08 -1.40 -16.90
C LEU A 312 -3.64 -0.53 -18.03
N LEU A 313 -4.76 -0.94 -18.63
CA LEU A 313 -5.43 -0.15 -19.66
C LEU A 313 -6.13 1.10 -19.10
N ASP A 314 -6.82 1.00 -17.97
CA ASP A 314 -7.58 2.12 -17.39
C ASP A 314 -6.66 3.26 -16.91
N LYS A 315 -5.48 2.90 -16.38
CA LYS A 315 -4.49 3.86 -15.87
C LYS A 315 -3.64 4.50 -16.98
N ALA A 316 -3.62 3.95 -18.20
CA ALA A 316 -2.94 4.52 -19.37
C ALA A 316 -3.57 5.82 -19.92
N ASN A 317 -4.67 6.32 -19.32
CA ASN A 317 -5.46 7.45 -19.82
C ASN A 317 -4.82 8.85 -19.66
N LYS A 318 -3.56 8.97 -19.21
CA LYS A 318 -2.85 10.27 -19.16
C LYS A 318 -1.42 10.12 -19.69
N ASN A 319 -1.25 10.33 -20.99
CA ASN A 319 0.03 10.54 -21.71
C ASN A 319 1.06 9.41 -21.77
N ILE A 320 0.85 8.25 -21.13
CA ILE A 320 1.73 7.07 -21.25
C ILE A 320 0.93 5.99 -21.99
N LYS A 321 1.00 5.99 -23.32
CA LYS A 321 0.29 4.98 -24.13
C LYS A 321 0.95 3.61 -23.93
N ASN A 322 0.27 2.71 -23.23
CA ASN A 322 0.39 1.24 -23.29
C ASN A 322 1.77 0.62 -23.10
N GLN A 323 2.73 1.36 -22.57
CA GLN A 323 4.10 0.89 -22.41
C GLN A 323 4.17 -0.31 -21.47
N GLU A 324 3.30 -0.34 -20.45
CA GLU A 324 3.28 -1.37 -19.43
C GLU A 324 2.78 -2.71 -19.98
N LEU A 325 1.68 -2.73 -20.73
CA LEU A 325 1.18 -3.96 -21.35
C LEU A 325 2.15 -4.48 -22.42
N THR A 326 2.71 -3.58 -23.23
CA THR A 326 3.78 -3.93 -24.18
C THR A 326 4.98 -4.54 -23.46
N ARG A 327 5.39 -3.97 -22.33
CA ARG A 327 6.51 -4.48 -21.53
C ARG A 327 6.21 -5.84 -20.91
N ILE A 328 5.00 -6.07 -20.40
CA ILE A 328 4.58 -7.40 -19.92
C ILE A 328 4.69 -8.43 -21.05
N LEU A 329 4.22 -8.11 -22.26
CA LEU A 329 4.36 -9.01 -23.40
C LEU A 329 5.82 -9.23 -23.80
N GLN A 330 6.65 -8.18 -23.77
CA GLN A 330 8.10 -8.32 -23.99
C GLN A 330 8.71 -9.29 -22.96
N LEU A 331 8.36 -9.15 -21.69
CA LEU A 331 8.87 -9.99 -20.60
C LEU A 331 8.37 -11.44 -20.67
N ILE A 332 7.13 -11.67 -21.09
CA ILE A 332 6.63 -13.03 -21.35
C ILE A 332 7.49 -13.72 -22.42
N TRP A 333 7.93 -12.96 -23.44
CA TRP A 333 8.64 -13.46 -24.61
C TRP A 333 10.13 -13.12 -24.66
N THR A 334 10.76 -12.79 -23.53
CA THR A 334 12.24 -12.71 -23.42
C THR A 334 12.88 -14.11 -23.59
N LYS A 335 14.09 -14.12 -24.15
CA LYS A 335 14.68 -15.25 -24.92
C LYS A 335 14.99 -16.56 -24.16
N ASP A 336 14.81 -16.66 -22.84
CA ASP A 336 15.56 -17.66 -22.06
C ASP A 336 14.77 -18.77 -21.35
N GLU A 337 13.50 -19.05 -21.69
CA GLU A 337 12.83 -20.24 -21.12
C GLU A 337 11.96 -20.98 -22.13
N GLU A 338 12.52 -22.04 -22.74
CA GLU A 338 11.77 -23.02 -23.56
C GLU A 338 10.83 -23.87 -22.70
N ASP A 339 11.19 -24.12 -21.44
CA ASP A 339 10.48 -25.03 -20.54
C ASP A 339 9.09 -24.53 -20.12
N LYS A 340 8.84 -23.22 -20.18
CA LYS A 340 7.53 -22.60 -19.85
C LYS A 340 6.69 -22.19 -21.07
N LYS A 341 6.96 -22.79 -22.24
CA LYS A 341 6.28 -22.45 -23.50
C LYS A 341 4.75 -22.50 -23.44
N ASN A 342 4.18 -23.49 -22.74
CA ASN A 342 2.73 -23.64 -22.62
C ASN A 342 2.09 -22.53 -21.78
N GLU A 343 2.72 -22.15 -20.67
CA GLU A 343 2.25 -21.08 -19.77
C GLU A 343 2.33 -19.72 -20.45
N LYS A 344 3.45 -19.42 -21.13
CA LYS A 344 3.62 -18.20 -21.95
C LYS A 344 2.54 -18.09 -23.02
N THR A 345 2.25 -19.19 -23.70
CA THR A 345 1.22 -19.28 -24.74
C THR A 345 -0.17 -19.02 -24.15
N SER A 346 -0.51 -19.70 -23.05
CA SER A 346 -1.80 -19.57 -22.35
C SER A 346 -2.03 -18.14 -21.85
N LEU A 347 -1.04 -17.56 -21.18
CA LEU A 347 -1.13 -16.19 -20.68
C LEU A 347 -1.28 -15.17 -21.82
N THR A 348 -0.47 -15.29 -22.87
CA THR A 348 -0.57 -14.42 -24.05
C THR A 348 -1.96 -14.53 -24.69
N TRP A 349 -2.49 -15.74 -24.81
CA TRP A 349 -3.82 -15.97 -25.36
C TRP A 349 -4.92 -15.31 -24.52
N ASN A 350 -4.86 -15.45 -23.19
CA ASN A 350 -5.83 -14.81 -22.28
C ASN A 350 -5.79 -13.29 -22.40
N ILE A 351 -4.61 -12.69 -22.53
CA ILE A 351 -4.46 -11.24 -22.77
C ILE A 351 -5.11 -10.85 -24.09
N LEU A 352 -4.78 -11.53 -25.20
CA LEU A 352 -5.32 -11.20 -26.53
C LEU A 352 -6.85 -11.35 -26.58
N HIS A 353 -7.38 -12.44 -26.03
CA HIS A 353 -8.82 -12.69 -25.97
C HIS A 353 -9.55 -11.59 -25.18
N PHE A 354 -8.98 -11.17 -24.05
CA PHE A 354 -9.52 -10.08 -23.26
C PHE A 354 -9.57 -8.76 -24.04
N LEU A 355 -8.52 -8.45 -24.82
CA LEU A 355 -8.48 -7.23 -25.63
C LEU A 355 -9.52 -7.22 -26.76
N LEU A 356 -9.95 -8.39 -27.22
CA LEU A 356 -10.94 -8.50 -28.30
C LEU A 356 -12.39 -8.29 -27.85
N LYS A 357 -12.67 -8.36 -26.54
CA LYS A 357 -14.04 -8.31 -25.97
C LYS A 357 -14.80 -7.02 -26.30
N ASP A 358 -14.14 -5.86 -26.38
CA ASP A 358 -14.79 -4.59 -26.69
C ASP A 358 -13.97 -3.66 -27.59
N LYS A 359 -14.67 -2.71 -28.22
CA LYS A 359 -14.11 -1.80 -29.24
C LYS A 359 -12.99 -0.92 -28.72
N LYS A 360 -13.03 -0.48 -27.46
CA LYS A 360 -11.97 0.37 -26.90
C LYS A 360 -10.71 -0.46 -26.70
N LYS A 361 -10.85 -1.68 -26.19
CA LYS A 361 -9.71 -2.59 -25.99
C LYS A 361 -9.10 -3.09 -27.29
N ARG A 362 -9.92 -3.28 -28.33
CA ARG A 362 -9.43 -3.68 -29.66
C ARG A 362 -8.48 -2.67 -30.28
N ALA A 363 -8.59 -1.39 -29.96
CA ALA A 363 -7.60 -0.41 -30.38
C ALA A 363 -6.19 -0.77 -29.88
N TYR A 364 -6.07 -1.29 -28.66
CA TYR A 364 -4.80 -1.77 -28.12
C TYR A 364 -4.32 -3.05 -28.79
N TRP A 365 -5.23 -3.98 -29.03
CA TRP A 365 -4.90 -5.20 -29.78
C TRP A 365 -4.39 -4.89 -31.21
N ILE A 366 -5.00 -3.92 -31.91
CA ILE A 366 -4.50 -3.44 -33.21
C ILE A 366 -3.11 -2.81 -33.07
N GLU A 367 -2.83 -2.10 -31.99
CA GLU A 367 -1.50 -1.55 -31.70
C GLU A 367 -0.46 -2.65 -31.47
N LEU A 368 -0.83 -3.76 -30.81
CA LEU A 368 0.06 -4.92 -30.66
C LEU A 368 0.40 -5.54 -32.02
N LEU A 369 -0.56 -5.67 -32.93
CA LEU A 369 -0.32 -6.14 -34.29
C LEU A 369 0.64 -5.21 -35.05
N ALA A 370 0.46 -3.89 -34.92
CA ALA A 370 1.30 -2.90 -35.58
C ALA A 370 2.74 -2.88 -35.06
N ASN A 371 2.94 -3.16 -33.78
CA ASN A 371 4.22 -3.10 -33.10
C ASN A 371 4.81 -4.48 -32.77
N SER A 372 4.30 -5.56 -33.38
CA SER A 372 4.64 -6.93 -32.97
C SER A 372 6.14 -7.22 -33.00
N SER A 373 6.86 -6.71 -34.01
CA SER A 373 8.31 -6.86 -34.15
C SER A 373 9.13 -6.10 -33.08
N ILE A 374 8.54 -5.06 -32.47
CA ILE A 374 9.15 -4.32 -31.35
C ILE A 374 8.96 -5.09 -30.03
N ILE A 375 7.88 -5.86 -29.93
CA ILE A 375 7.54 -6.65 -28.74
C ILE A 375 8.39 -7.93 -28.72
N SER A 376 8.37 -8.71 -29.79
CA SER A 376 9.17 -9.93 -29.89
C SER A 376 9.30 -10.40 -31.34
N ASP A 377 10.47 -10.93 -31.69
CA ASP A 377 10.73 -11.65 -32.93
C ASP A 377 10.42 -13.17 -32.81
N HIS A 378 9.93 -13.62 -31.65
CA HIS A 378 9.69 -15.03 -31.40
C HIS A 378 8.54 -15.57 -32.26
N ASN A 379 8.82 -16.61 -33.07
CA ASN A 379 7.86 -17.16 -34.04
C ASN A 379 6.50 -17.55 -33.43
N LEU A 380 6.50 -18.11 -32.21
CA LEU A 380 5.25 -18.45 -31.51
C LEU A 380 4.43 -17.22 -31.12
N PHE A 381 5.07 -16.13 -30.70
CA PHE A 381 4.37 -14.89 -30.37
C PHE A 381 3.68 -14.31 -31.60
N LEU A 382 4.42 -14.22 -32.71
CA LEU A 382 3.89 -13.74 -33.99
C LEU A 382 2.74 -14.63 -34.49
N LYS A 383 2.89 -15.95 -34.33
CA LYS A 383 1.83 -16.91 -34.64
C LYS A 383 0.59 -16.71 -33.77
N LEU A 384 0.73 -16.49 -32.46
CA LEU A 384 -0.43 -16.24 -31.57
C LEU A 384 -1.19 -14.97 -31.96
N LEU A 385 -0.47 -13.92 -32.37
CA LEU A 385 -1.09 -12.70 -32.90
C LEU A 385 -1.86 -12.97 -34.21
N GLN A 386 -1.28 -13.77 -35.10
CA GLN A 386 -1.93 -14.18 -36.35
C GLN A 386 -3.16 -15.06 -36.08
N ASP A 387 -3.03 -16.06 -35.21
CA ASP A 387 -4.10 -16.97 -34.80
C ASP A 387 -5.24 -16.19 -34.13
N SER A 388 -4.92 -15.17 -33.32
CA SER A 388 -5.90 -14.27 -32.70
C SER A 388 -6.65 -13.40 -33.72
N LEU A 389 -5.94 -12.84 -34.72
CA LEU A 389 -6.57 -12.11 -35.83
C LEU A 389 -7.49 -13.01 -36.63
N GLN A 390 -7.02 -14.21 -36.98
CA GLN A 390 -7.81 -15.19 -37.71
C GLN A 390 -9.04 -15.61 -36.87
N GLY A 391 -8.85 -15.97 -35.61
CA GLY A 391 -9.92 -16.39 -34.71
C GLY A 391 -11.01 -15.33 -34.56
N TRP A 392 -10.61 -14.06 -34.40
CA TRP A 392 -11.54 -12.95 -34.37
C TRP A 392 -12.29 -12.75 -35.68
N LEU A 393 -11.59 -12.80 -36.83
CA LEU A 393 -12.21 -12.65 -38.15
C LEU A 393 -13.20 -13.78 -38.45
N HIS A 394 -12.88 -15.03 -38.14
CA HIS A 394 -13.74 -16.20 -38.40
C HIS A 394 -14.86 -16.41 -37.36
N GLY A 395 -14.80 -15.72 -36.21
CA GLY A 395 -15.80 -15.84 -35.15
C GLY A 395 -15.66 -17.12 -34.32
N THR A 396 -14.51 -17.80 -34.36
CA THR A 396 -14.24 -19.00 -33.57
C THR A 396 -13.92 -18.70 -32.10
N GLU A 397 -13.61 -17.45 -31.77
CA GLU A 397 -13.33 -16.99 -30.39
C GLU A 397 -14.58 -16.51 -29.61
N GLU A 398 -15.73 -16.43 -30.28
CA GLU A 398 -16.99 -15.98 -29.69
C GLU A 398 -17.65 -17.14 -28.94
N LYS A 399 -17.28 -17.36 -27.67
CA LYS A 399 -18.10 -18.17 -26.76
C LYS A 399 -19.50 -17.56 -26.73
N LYS A 400 -20.54 -18.39 -26.90
CA LYS A 400 -21.96 -18.01 -26.74
C LYS A 400 -22.16 -17.31 -25.38
N GLY A 401 -22.17 -15.97 -25.35
CA GLY A 401 -22.46 -15.23 -24.13
C GLY A 401 -21.89 -13.80 -24.06
N ASP A 402 -20.59 -13.60 -24.30
CA ASP A 402 -19.90 -12.43 -23.70
C ASP A 402 -19.28 -11.42 -24.69
N ALA A 403 -19.05 -11.80 -25.94
CA ALA A 403 -18.68 -10.84 -26.97
C ALA A 403 -19.95 -10.43 -27.71
N LYS A 404 -20.24 -9.12 -27.80
CA LYS A 404 -21.19 -8.64 -28.82
C LYS A 404 -20.68 -9.18 -30.16
N ASN A 405 -21.38 -10.15 -30.76
CA ASN A 405 -21.01 -10.70 -32.07
C ASN A 405 -20.84 -9.55 -33.05
N VAL A 406 -19.59 -9.15 -33.31
CA VAL A 406 -19.30 -8.08 -34.25
C VAL A 406 -19.42 -8.72 -35.64
N PRO A 407 -20.33 -8.26 -36.50
CA PRO A 407 -20.45 -8.83 -37.83
C PRO A 407 -19.13 -8.75 -38.60
N PHE A 408 -18.85 -9.74 -39.45
CA PHE A 408 -17.59 -9.81 -40.20
C PHE A 408 -17.27 -8.51 -40.95
N HIS A 409 -18.28 -7.94 -41.60
CA HIS A 409 -18.16 -6.68 -42.32
C HIS A 409 -17.74 -5.50 -41.44
N SER A 410 -18.17 -5.49 -40.17
CA SER A 410 -17.79 -4.46 -39.19
C SER A 410 -16.36 -4.66 -38.72
N LYS A 411 -15.93 -5.92 -38.55
CA LYS A 411 -14.53 -6.27 -38.23
C LYS A 411 -13.58 -5.78 -39.33
N VAL A 412 -13.94 -6.02 -40.59
CA VAL A 412 -13.16 -5.55 -41.76
C VAL A 412 -13.10 -4.02 -41.78
N ILE A 413 -14.24 -3.33 -41.65
CA ILE A 413 -14.26 -1.86 -41.61
C ILE A 413 -13.40 -1.31 -40.47
N GLU A 414 -13.48 -1.90 -39.28
CA GLU A 414 -12.68 -1.47 -38.11
C GLU A 414 -11.18 -1.55 -38.40
N LEU A 415 -10.71 -2.64 -39.03
CA LEU A 415 -9.29 -2.82 -39.39
C LEU A 415 -8.85 -1.87 -40.51
N VAL A 416 -9.57 -1.82 -41.62
CA VAL A 416 -9.17 -1.00 -42.78
C VAL A 416 -9.27 0.50 -42.53
N SER A 417 -10.11 0.91 -41.58
CA SER A 417 -10.24 2.32 -41.17
C SER A 417 -9.22 2.73 -40.10
N SER A 418 -8.38 1.82 -39.63
CA SER A 418 -7.38 2.09 -38.59
C SER A 418 -6.01 2.42 -39.19
N ASP A 419 -5.57 3.66 -39.03
CA ASP A 419 -4.21 4.09 -39.40
C ASP A 419 -3.12 3.28 -38.67
N THR A 420 -3.43 2.76 -37.48
CA THR A 420 -2.53 1.88 -36.74
C THR A 420 -2.40 0.52 -37.43
N PHE A 421 -3.52 -0.07 -37.87
CA PHE A 421 -3.49 -1.35 -38.59
C PHE A 421 -2.81 -1.26 -39.97
N ALA A 422 -2.85 -0.10 -40.61
CA ALA A 422 -2.09 0.14 -41.85
C ALA A 422 -0.57 -0.11 -41.68
N LYS A 423 -0.05 0.00 -40.45
CA LYS A 423 1.35 -0.30 -40.11
C LYS A 423 1.61 -1.79 -39.87
N ALA A 424 0.57 -2.59 -39.59
CA ALA A 424 0.64 -4.02 -39.28
C ALA A 424 0.78 -4.91 -40.53
N LYS A 425 1.75 -4.60 -41.41
CA LYS A 425 1.90 -5.21 -42.75
C LYS A 425 1.96 -6.74 -42.74
N SER A 426 2.62 -7.32 -41.74
CA SER A 426 2.78 -8.78 -41.60
C SER A 426 1.45 -9.53 -41.48
N TYR A 427 0.37 -8.82 -41.14
CA TYR A 427 -0.96 -9.41 -40.90
C TYR A 427 -1.97 -9.09 -42.01
N HIS A 428 -1.60 -8.28 -43.02
CA HIS A 428 -2.49 -7.91 -44.12
C HIS A 428 -2.91 -9.11 -44.96
N GLN A 429 -2.01 -10.08 -45.16
CA GLN A 429 -2.31 -11.29 -45.91
C GLN A 429 -3.44 -12.10 -45.26
N CYS A 430 -3.45 -12.21 -43.92
CA CYS A 430 -4.52 -12.89 -43.18
C CYS A 430 -5.87 -12.19 -43.40
N LEU A 431 -5.90 -10.85 -43.39
CA LEU A 431 -7.12 -10.09 -43.69
C LEU A 431 -7.59 -10.33 -45.13
N ILE A 432 -6.68 -10.32 -46.11
CA ILE A 432 -7.01 -10.54 -47.53
C ILE A 432 -7.62 -11.94 -47.72
N GLU A 433 -6.99 -12.96 -47.16
CA GLU A 433 -7.49 -14.34 -47.23
C GLU A 433 -8.88 -14.49 -46.62
N SER A 434 -9.11 -13.91 -45.44
CA SER A 434 -10.44 -13.92 -44.81
C SER A 434 -11.48 -13.16 -45.64
N VAL A 435 -11.11 -12.03 -46.26
CA VAL A 435 -11.97 -11.23 -47.15
C VAL A 435 -12.34 -12.01 -48.41
N ASP A 436 -11.39 -12.74 -49.00
CA ASP A 436 -11.63 -13.55 -50.20
C ASP A 436 -12.56 -14.73 -49.88
N GLU A 437 -12.27 -15.46 -48.80
CA GLU A 437 -13.07 -16.61 -48.35
C GLU A 437 -14.52 -16.22 -48.02
N ARG A 438 -14.69 -15.09 -47.32
CA ARG A 438 -15.99 -14.59 -46.84
C ARG A 438 -16.50 -13.43 -47.67
N SER A 439 -16.03 -13.31 -48.91
CA SER A 439 -16.38 -12.19 -49.81
C SER A 439 -17.88 -11.99 -49.90
N ARG A 440 -18.68 -13.06 -49.96
CA ARG A 440 -20.16 -13.01 -50.01
C ARG A 440 -20.80 -12.30 -48.81
N GLU A 441 -20.17 -12.29 -47.64
CA GLU A 441 -20.68 -11.58 -46.45
C GLU A 441 -20.39 -10.08 -46.51
N LEU A 442 -19.46 -9.66 -47.37
CA LEU A 442 -19.21 -8.26 -47.72
C LEU A 442 -20.09 -7.81 -48.90
N TRP A 443 -20.76 -8.74 -49.58
CA TRP A 443 -21.63 -8.42 -50.71
C TRP A 443 -22.96 -7.88 -50.20
N LEU A 444 -23.10 -6.57 -50.38
CA LEU A 444 -24.33 -5.83 -50.35
C LEU A 444 -25.39 -6.48 -51.25
N THR A 445 -26.36 -7.18 -50.67
CA THR A 445 -27.65 -7.40 -51.34
C THR A 445 -28.45 -6.09 -51.34
N ASN A 446 -27.97 -5.05 -52.04
CA ASN A 446 -28.68 -3.79 -52.34
C ASN A 446 -29.42 -3.06 -51.18
N LYS A 447 -29.16 -3.39 -49.91
CA LYS A 447 -29.71 -2.66 -48.76
C LYS A 447 -28.67 -1.69 -48.23
N LYS A 448 -29.12 -0.45 -48.05
CA LYS A 448 -28.39 0.61 -47.34
C LYS A 448 -28.07 0.08 -45.93
N TRP A 449 -26.80 0.05 -45.55
CA TRP A 449 -26.41 -0.35 -44.20
C TRP A 449 -27.09 0.56 -43.20
N THR A 450 -27.76 -0.03 -42.22
CA THR A 450 -28.32 0.68 -41.08
C THR A 450 -27.18 1.11 -40.14
N SER A 451 -27.39 2.17 -39.37
CA SER A 451 -26.40 2.63 -38.38
C SER A 451 -26.05 1.55 -37.34
N GLU A 452 -26.99 0.63 -37.08
CA GLU A 452 -26.81 -0.53 -36.21
C GLU A 452 -25.86 -1.57 -36.83
N GLU A 453 -25.96 -1.81 -38.15
CA GLU A 453 -25.07 -2.71 -38.88
C GLU A 453 -23.64 -2.16 -39.05
N ILE A 454 -23.47 -0.83 -38.99
CA ILE A 454 -22.17 -0.15 -39.08
C ILE A 454 -21.51 0.01 -37.68
N GLY A 455 -22.26 -0.20 -36.59
CA GLY A 455 -21.74 -0.05 -35.23
C GLY A 455 -21.27 1.38 -34.91
N LYS A 456 -22.08 2.38 -35.28
CA LYS A 456 -21.90 3.77 -34.84
C LYS A 456 -22.36 3.99 -33.42
#